data_AF-A0A7T1I1G6-F1
#
_entry.id   AF-A0A7T1I1G6-F1
#
_cell.length_a   1.000
_cell.length_b   1.000
_cell.length_c   1.000
_cell.angle_alpha   90.00
_cell.angle_beta   90.00
_cell.angle_gamma   90.00
#
_symmetry.space_group_name_H-M   'P 1'
#
loop_
_entity.id
_entity.type
_entity.pdbx_description
1 polymer ?
#
loop_
_entity_poly.entity_id
_entity_poly.type
_entity_poly.pdbx_seq_one_letter_code
_entity_poly.pdbx_strand_id
1 'polypeptide(L)'
;MINFREFLDLCEDYNPNAEFVIFNKKTRAVLGTARGFDQAKTKASSIRKQRGLKFDDVSFMTSRRFYAKGAGAPSGGRRIEYSPRYNPSKRTRFKGVWDAQGNFHDLD
;
A
#
# COMPACT_ATOMS: atom_id res chain seq x y z
N MET A 1 11.96 6.93 12.95
CA MET A 1 12.72 6.80 11.68
C MET A 1 11.73 6.29 10.63
N ILE A 2 11.38 7.12 9.66
CA ILE A 2 10.44 6.74 8.58
C ILE A 2 11.12 5.76 7.63
N ASN A 3 10.39 4.75 7.17
CA ASN A 3 10.92 3.81 6.17
C ASN A 3 10.86 4.42 4.76
N PHE A 4 11.58 3.83 3.80
CA PHE A 4 11.64 4.34 2.43
C PHE A 4 10.26 4.39 1.73
N ARG A 5 9.35 3.48 2.10
CA ARG A 5 7.98 3.46 1.57
C ARG A 5 7.18 4.66 2.07
N GLU A 6 7.25 4.94 3.37
CA GLU A 6 6.62 6.10 4.00
C GLU A 6 7.18 7.42 3.46
N PHE A 7 8.49 7.47 3.20
CA PHE A 7 9.13 8.62 2.55
C PHE A 7 8.62 8.85 1.12
N LEU A 8 8.51 7.79 0.31
CA LEU A 8 7.96 7.90 -1.04
C LEU A 8 6.49 8.31 -1.03
N ASP A 9 5.69 7.76 -0.12
CA ASP A 9 4.29 8.14 0.06
C ASP A 9 4.17 9.64 0.41
N LEU A 10 5.01 10.14 1.33
CA LEU A 10 5.08 11.56 1.67
C LEU A 10 5.45 12.41 0.45
N CYS A 11 6.50 12.05 -0.29
CA CYS A 11 6.90 12.77 -1.50
C CYS A 11 5.78 12.83 -2.55
N GLU A 12 5.04 11.74 -2.72
CA GLU A 12 3.91 11.67 -3.65
C GLU A 12 2.73 12.52 -3.16
N ASP A 13 2.48 12.57 -1.86
CA ASP A 13 1.44 13.42 -1.27
C ASP A 13 1.73 14.92 -1.50
N TYR A 14 3.01 15.33 -1.58
CA TYR A 14 3.43 16.70 -1.91
C TYR A 14 3.53 16.99 -3.42
N ASN A 15 3.33 16.00 -4.29
CA ASN A 15 3.32 16.22 -5.73
C ASN A 15 2.01 16.95 -6.13
N PRO A 16 2.07 18.17 -6.69
CA PRO A 16 0.87 18.91 -7.08
C PRO A 16 0.03 18.20 -8.17
N ASN A 17 0.65 17.30 -8.93
CA ASN A 17 -0.01 16.51 -9.97
C ASN A 17 -0.53 15.15 -9.48
N ALA A 18 -0.30 14.78 -8.21
CA ALA A 18 -0.77 13.51 -7.68
C ALA A 18 -2.30 13.47 -7.67
N GLU A 19 -2.86 12.36 -8.11
CA GLU A 19 -4.30 12.11 -8.05
C GLU A 19 -4.66 11.50 -6.70
N PHE A 20 -5.64 12.09 -6.03
CA PHE A 20 -6.20 11.62 -4.77
C PHE A 20 -7.60 11.09 -4.98
N VAL A 21 -7.90 9.99 -4.31
CA VAL A 21 -9.23 9.40 -4.22
C VAL A 21 -9.84 9.80 -2.90
N ILE A 22 -11.03 10.40 -2.94
CA ILE A 22 -11.86 10.71 -1.79
C ILE A 22 -12.87 9.57 -1.64
N PHE A 23 -12.92 8.95 -0.47
CA PHE A 23 -13.71 7.75 -0.25
C PHE A 23 -14.40 7.77 1.11
N ASN A 24 -15.46 6.97 1.22
CA ASN A 24 -16.11 6.71 2.49
C ASN A 24 -15.27 5.69 3.28
N LYS A 25 -14.85 6.04 4.50
CA LYS A 25 -13.98 5.18 5.32
C LYS A 25 -14.62 3.82 5.68
N LYS A 26 -15.94 3.79 5.88
CA LYS A 26 -16.66 2.56 6.27
C LYS A 26 -16.87 1.63 5.10
N THR A 27 -17.36 2.14 3.97
CA THR A 27 -17.74 1.32 2.82
C THR A 27 -16.65 1.20 1.77
N ARG A 28 -15.58 2.00 1.87
CA ARG A 28 -14.58 2.22 0.81
C ARG A 28 -15.17 2.69 -0.53
N ALA A 29 -16.42 3.15 -0.55
CA ALA A 29 -17.03 3.68 -1.76
C ALA A 29 -16.31 4.98 -2.17
N VAL A 30 -15.96 5.09 -3.46
CA VAL A 30 -15.36 6.30 -4.02
C VAL A 30 -16.42 7.39 -4.09
N LEU A 31 -16.12 8.54 -3.51
CA LEU A 31 -16.98 9.72 -3.48
C LEU A 31 -16.54 10.76 -4.52
N GLY A 32 -15.27 10.73 -4.92
CA GLY A 32 -14.73 11.56 -6.00
C GLY A 32 -13.20 11.52 -6.05
N THR A 33 -12.62 12.25 -7.00
CA THR A 33 -11.16 12.39 -7.17
C THR A 33 -10.74 13.85 -7.25
N ALA A 34 -9.49 14.17 -6.92
CA ALA A 34 -8.91 15.50 -7.05
C ALA A 34 -7.42 15.41 -7.39
N ARG A 35 -6.85 16.45 -8.01
CA ARG A 35 -5.40 16.55 -8.24
C ARG A 35 -4.77 17.52 -7.26
N GLY A 36 -3.74 17.06 -6.56
CA GLY A 36 -3.05 17.80 -5.51
C GLY A 36 -3.76 17.74 -4.15
N PHE A 37 -2.95 17.80 -3.10
CA PHE A 37 -3.38 17.63 -1.72
C PHE A 37 -4.42 18.66 -1.26
N ASP A 38 -4.20 19.94 -1.55
CA ASP A 38 -5.10 21.02 -1.12
C ASP A 38 -6.48 20.95 -1.79
N GLN A 39 -6.52 20.57 -3.06
CA GLN A 39 -7.78 20.33 -3.76
C GLN A 39 -8.50 19.12 -3.18
N ALA A 40 -7.79 18.04 -2.88
CA ALA A 40 -8.35 16.85 -2.26
C ALA A 40 -8.95 17.15 -0.88
N LYS A 41 -8.25 17.93 -0.06
CA LYS A 41 -8.72 18.39 1.26
C LYS A 41 -9.98 19.25 1.16
N THR A 42 -10.00 20.20 0.23
CA THR A 42 -11.14 21.10 0.01
C THR A 42 -12.36 20.33 -0.52
N LYS A 43 -12.15 19.45 -1.50
CA LYS A 43 -13.21 18.62 -2.11
C LYS A 43 -13.74 17.57 -1.14
N ALA A 44 -12.91 16.97 -0.30
CA ALA A 44 -13.36 16.07 0.76
C ALA A 44 -14.25 16.81 1.78
N SER A 45 -13.86 18.03 2.13
CA SER A 45 -14.64 18.89 3.04
C SER A 45 -15.98 19.30 2.44
N SER A 46 -16.04 19.61 1.14
CA SER A 46 -17.29 19.96 0.46
C SER A 46 -18.22 18.76 0.32
N ILE A 47 -17.72 17.60 -0.10
CA ILE A 47 -18.47 16.34 -0.20
C ILE A 47 -19.06 15.95 1.17
N ARG A 48 -18.26 16.09 2.24
CA ARG A 48 -18.71 15.82 3.60
C ARG A 48 -19.93 16.67 3.97
N LYS A 49 -19.84 17.98 3.75
CA LYS A 49 -20.93 18.93 4.05
C LYS A 49 -22.16 18.66 3.18
N GLN A 50 -21.96 18.46 1.88
CA GLN A 50 -23.04 18.24 0.91
C GLN A 50 -23.86 16.97 1.21
N ARG A 51 -23.20 15.90 1.66
CA ARG A 51 -23.84 14.61 1.94
C ARG A 51 -24.21 14.40 3.41
N GLY A 52 -24.01 15.40 4.27
CA GLY A 52 -24.28 15.27 5.71
C GLY A 52 -23.44 14.20 6.41
N LEU A 53 -22.25 13.91 5.92
CA LEU A 53 -21.37 12.87 6.46
C LEU A 53 -20.57 13.37 7.67
N LYS A 54 -20.23 12.47 8.60
CA LYS A 54 -19.35 12.81 9.73
C LYS A 54 -17.91 13.00 9.23
N PHE A 55 -17.10 13.72 10.00
CA PHE A 55 -15.68 13.92 9.67
C PHE A 55 -14.93 12.58 9.54
N ASP A 56 -15.24 11.62 10.41
CA ASP A 56 -14.63 10.29 10.39
C ASP A 56 -15.12 9.39 9.24
N ASP A 57 -16.21 9.77 8.56
CA ASP A 57 -16.76 8.97 7.46
C ASP A 57 -16.06 9.25 6.12
N VAL A 58 -15.36 10.37 5.98
CA VAL A 58 -14.72 10.79 4.72
C VAL A 58 -13.21 10.88 4.89
N SER A 59 -12.47 10.28 3.97
CA SER A 59 -11.01 10.40 3.92
C SER A 59 -10.53 10.44 2.47
N PHE A 60 -9.28 10.84 2.28
CA PHE A 60 -8.65 10.85 0.97
C PHE A 60 -7.22 10.34 1.08
N MET A 61 -6.73 9.73 0.01
CA MET A 61 -5.35 9.26 -0.14
C MET A 61 -5.00 9.22 -1.62
N THR A 62 -3.72 9.11 -1.98
CA THR A 62 -3.30 8.96 -3.37
C THR A 62 -3.96 7.74 -4.03
N SER A 63 -4.33 7.88 -5.32
CA SER A 63 -4.97 6.83 -6.11
C SER A 63 -4.15 5.55 -6.10
N ARG A 64 -2.82 5.67 -6.21
CA ARG A 64 -1.87 4.58 -6.05
C ARG A 64 -2.14 3.78 -4.76
N ARG A 65 -2.17 4.44 -3.60
CA ARG A 65 -2.39 3.78 -2.30
C ARG A 65 -3.81 3.22 -2.17
N PHE A 66 -4.79 3.92 -2.71
CA PHE A 66 -6.19 3.49 -2.66
C PHE A 66 -6.43 2.16 -3.40
N TYR A 67 -5.89 2.04 -4.62
CA TYR A 67 -6.04 0.86 -5.48
C TYR A 67 -4.99 -0.23 -5.20
N ALA A 68 -3.82 0.12 -4.65
CA ALA A 68 -2.80 -0.86 -4.23
C ALA A 68 -3.28 -1.79 -3.11
N LYS A 69 -4.38 -1.47 -2.42
CA LYS A 69 -4.93 -2.34 -1.36
C LYS A 69 -5.53 -3.67 -1.88
N GLY A 70 -5.71 -3.83 -3.20
CA GLY A 70 -6.23 -5.06 -3.84
C GLY A 70 -5.23 -5.77 -4.74
N ALA A 71 -4.19 -5.08 -5.21
CA ALA A 71 -3.03 -5.74 -5.77
C ALA A 71 -2.22 -6.27 -4.59
N GLY A 72 -2.24 -7.58 -4.35
CA GLY A 72 -1.37 -8.20 -3.37
C GLY A 72 0.02 -7.60 -3.57
N ALA A 73 0.47 -6.81 -2.59
CA ALA A 73 1.82 -6.29 -2.60
C ALA A 73 2.72 -7.50 -2.89
N PRO A 74 3.70 -7.42 -3.80
CA PRO A 74 4.78 -8.39 -3.74
C PRO A 74 5.33 -8.21 -2.34
N SER A 75 4.99 -9.14 -1.47
CA SER A 75 5.48 -9.18 -0.10
C SER A 75 6.98 -8.99 -0.22
N GLY A 76 7.49 -7.89 0.32
CA GLY A 76 8.92 -7.74 0.61
C GLY A 76 9.39 -8.80 1.61
N GLY A 77 8.51 -9.70 2.07
CA GLY A 77 8.89 -11.02 2.53
C GLY A 77 9.49 -11.80 1.37
N ARG A 78 10.81 -11.69 1.23
CA ARG A 78 11.73 -12.78 0.90
C ARG A 78 10.99 -14.05 0.49
N ARG A 79 10.75 -14.24 -0.81
CA ARG A 79 10.10 -15.46 -1.32
C ARG A 79 10.96 -16.63 -0.89
N ILE A 80 10.46 -17.42 0.06
CA ILE A 80 11.12 -18.66 0.47
C ILE A 80 10.85 -19.67 -0.63
N GLU A 81 11.91 -20.06 -1.33
CA GLU A 81 11.84 -21.11 -2.33
C GLU A 81 12.09 -22.44 -1.65
N TYR A 82 11.19 -23.40 -1.89
CA TYR A 82 11.30 -24.75 -1.36
C TYR A 82 11.78 -25.70 -2.46
N SER A 83 12.81 -26.49 -2.16
CA SER A 83 13.24 -27.57 -3.04
C SER A 83 12.18 -28.69 -3.06
N PRO A 84 11.96 -29.36 -4.20
CA PRO A 84 11.16 -30.58 -4.26
C PRO A 84 11.74 -31.72 -3.42
N ARG A 85 13.04 -31.68 -3.09
CA ARG A 85 13.72 -32.71 -2.30
C ARG A 85 13.42 -32.54 -0.82
N TYR A 86 13.08 -33.65 -0.15
CA TYR A 86 12.87 -33.69 1.28
C TYR A 86 14.21 -33.79 2.02
N ASN A 87 14.38 -33.02 3.08
CA ASN A 87 15.52 -33.04 4.00
C ASN A 87 15.17 -33.93 5.21
N PRO A 88 15.68 -35.18 5.27
CA PRO A 88 15.34 -36.11 6.34
C PRO A 88 15.93 -35.72 7.70
N SER A 89 17.08 -35.01 7.74
CA SER A 89 17.72 -34.64 9.02
C SER A 89 16.96 -33.56 9.77
N LYS A 90 16.33 -32.63 9.04
CA LYS A 90 15.52 -31.54 9.60
C LYS A 90 14.01 -31.77 9.50
N ARG A 91 13.59 -32.95 9.00
CA ARG A 91 12.19 -33.36 8.80
C ARG A 91 11.36 -32.30 8.04
N THR A 92 11.98 -31.63 7.09
CA THR A 92 11.38 -30.54 6.30
C THR A 92 11.91 -30.57 4.88
N ARG A 93 11.58 -29.61 4.03
CA ARG A 93 12.18 -29.46 2.68
C ARG A 93 13.33 -28.46 2.74
N PHE A 94 14.30 -28.63 1.85
CA PHE A 94 15.34 -27.62 1.69
C PHE A 94 14.71 -26.29 1.30
N LYS A 95 15.17 -25.19 1.89
CA LYS A 95 14.60 -23.86 1.66
C LYS A 95 15.69 -22.82 1.55
N GLY A 96 15.53 -21.93 0.58
CA GLY A 96 16.46 -20.82 0.36
C GLY A 96 15.71 -19.53 0.06
N VAL A 97 16.47 -18.45 0.02
CA VAL A 97 15.94 -17.12 -0.15
C VAL A 97 16.88 -16.22 -0.94
N TRP A 98 16.31 -15.44 -1.84
CA TRP A 98 17.05 -14.37 -2.53
C TRP A 98 17.05 -13.10 -1.68
N ASP A 99 18.22 -12.47 -1.56
CA ASP A 99 18.32 -11.12 -1.00
C ASP A 99 17.95 -10.05 -2.03
N ALA A 100 17.89 -8.79 -1.61
CA ALA A 100 17.56 -7.67 -2.48
C ALA A 100 18.68 -7.33 -3.49
N GLN A 101 19.87 -7.91 -3.31
CA GLN A 101 21.06 -7.74 -4.14
C GLN A 101 21.20 -8.86 -5.18
N GLY A 102 20.32 -9.86 -5.15
CA GLY A 102 20.32 -10.98 -6.08
C GLY A 102 21.27 -12.11 -5.69
N ASN A 103 21.70 -12.22 -4.42
CA ASN A 103 22.41 -13.40 -3.91
C ASN A 103 21.43 -14.40 -3.28
N PHE A 104 21.73 -15.69 -3.45
CA PHE A 104 20.95 -16.79 -2.86
C PHE A 104 21.54 -17.19 -1.50
N HIS A 105 20.67 -17.32 -0.50
CA HIS A 105 21.03 -17.75 0.86
C HIS A 105 20.24 -18.99 1.24
N ASP A 106 20.94 -20.01 1.73
CA ASP A 106 20.33 -21.19 2.32
C ASP A 106 19.71 -20.84 3.69
N LEU A 107 18.47 -21.29 3.93
CA LEU A 107 17.72 -21.04 5.17
C LEU A 107 17.58 -22.29 6.04
N ASP A 108 18.30 -23.35 5.70
CA ASP A 108 18.09 -24.73 6.14
C ASP A 108 19.35 -25.48 6.58
#